data_AF-A0A2N0KHX1-F1
#
_entry.id   AF-A0A2N0KHX1-F1
#
_cell.length_a   1.000
_cell.length_b   1.000
_cell.length_c   1.000
_cell.angle_alpha   90.00
_cell.angle_beta   90.00
_cell.angle_gamma   90.00
#
_symmetry.space_group_name_H-M   'P 1'
#
loop_
_entity.id
_entity.type
_entity.pdbx_description
1 polymer ?
#
loop_
_entity_poly.entity_id
_entity_poly.type
_entity_poly.pdbx_seq_one_letter_code
_entity_poly.pdbx_strand_id
1 'polypeptide(L)'
;MGIRWGYVFLRAASHLAEEDVKYLMTQAVEMYLLGEDERNVKGSNYDGKLYTEGKYELLGDLGGQRFDADMDTIYGRDKATFLVSEQTRGVGSTISRN
;
A
#
# COMPACT_ATOMS: atom_id res chain seq x y z
N MET A 1 3.38 -1.62 24.47
CA MET A 1 3.25 -2.55 23.31
C MET A 1 3.10 -1.69 22.07
N GLY A 2 3.82 -1.99 20.99
CA GLY A 2 3.72 -1.22 19.73
C GLY A 2 2.92 -2.00 18.70
N ILE A 3 1.90 -1.36 18.11
CA ILE A 3 1.20 -1.85 16.93
C ILE A 3 2.20 -1.87 15.78
N ARG A 4 2.30 -2.98 15.05
CA ARG A 4 3.14 -3.11 13.85
C ARG A 4 2.24 -3.30 12.65
N TRP A 5 2.48 -2.56 11.58
CA TRP A 5 1.73 -2.69 10.33
C TRP A 5 2.52 -3.55 9.35
N GLY A 6 1.85 -4.52 8.73
CA GLY A 6 2.40 -5.38 7.68
C GLY A 6 1.79 -5.03 6.33
N TYR A 7 2.60 -5.15 5.28
CA TYR A 7 2.18 -4.87 3.92
C TYR A 7 2.80 -5.86 2.93
N VAL A 8 2.06 -6.17 1.86
CA VAL A 8 2.50 -7.07 0.79
C VAL A 8 2.12 -6.44 -0.54
N PHE A 9 3.10 -6.23 -1.43
CA PHE A 9 2.84 -5.75 -2.77
C PHE A 9 2.39 -6.89 -3.68
N LEU A 10 1.16 -6.77 -4.18
CA LEU A 10 0.60 -7.62 -5.24
C LEU A 10 1.11 -7.20 -6.61
N ARG A 11 1.31 -5.88 -6.78
CA ARG A 11 1.91 -5.26 -7.95
C ARG A 11 2.72 -4.06 -7.50
N ALA A 12 4.04 -4.12 -7.73
CA ALA A 12 4.91 -2.98 -7.51
C ALA A 12 4.78 -2.00 -8.69
N ALA A 13 4.71 -0.72 -8.40
CA ALA A 13 4.93 0.31 -9.40
C ALA A 13 6.42 0.27 -9.80
N SER A 14 6.67 0.14 -11.10
CA SER A 14 8.00 -0.17 -11.63
C SER A 14 8.96 1.02 -11.51
N HIS A 15 8.41 2.22 -11.37
CA HIS A 15 9.15 3.48 -11.40
C HIS A 15 9.10 4.28 -10.10
N LEU A 16 8.55 3.74 -9.02
CA LEU A 16 8.56 4.42 -7.72
C LEU A 16 9.89 4.24 -6.99
N ALA A 17 10.43 5.35 -6.49
CA ALA A 17 11.52 5.34 -5.53
C ALA A 17 11.05 4.71 -4.20
N GLU A 18 11.99 4.16 -3.42
CA GLU A 18 11.67 3.51 -2.14
C GLU A 18 10.96 4.47 -1.16
N GLU A 19 11.33 5.74 -1.16
CA GLU A 19 10.71 6.78 -0.33
C GLU A 19 9.25 7.04 -0.73
N ASP A 20 8.98 7.10 -2.03
CA ASP A 20 7.64 7.25 -2.59
C ASP A 20 6.75 6.05 -2.25
N VAL A 21 7.31 4.84 -2.28
CA VAL A 21 6.64 3.61 -1.84
C VAL A 21 6.28 3.68 -0.35
N LYS A 22 7.22 4.08 0.51
CA LYS A 22 6.99 4.23 1.96
C LYS A 22 5.92 5.28 2.25
N TYR A 23 5.91 6.38 1.50
CA TYR A 23 4.90 7.43 1.62
C TYR A 23 3.50 6.89 1.28
N LEU A 24 3.34 6.23 0.13
CA LEU A 24 2.08 5.57 -0.27
C LEU A 24 1.56 4.61 0.80
N MET A 25 2.44 3.81 1.36
CA MET A 25 2.06 2.87 2.43
C MET A 25 1.61 3.59 3.70
N THR A 26 2.29 4.67 4.09
CA THR A 26 1.91 5.46 5.26
C THR A 26 0.51 6.05 5.06
N GLN A 27 0.24 6.57 3.87
CA GLN A 27 -1.08 7.09 3.51
C GLN A 27 -2.16 6.01 3.55
N ALA A 28 -1.88 4.79 3.08
CA ALA A 28 -2.84 3.70 3.13
C ALA A 28 -3.15 3.21 4.55
N VAL A 29 -2.15 3.17 5.43
CA VAL A 29 -2.35 2.84 6.85
C VAL A 29 -3.20 3.91 7.54
N GLU A 30 -2.94 5.19 7.27
CA GLU A 30 -3.78 6.28 7.77
C GLU A 30 -5.23 6.15 7.26
N MET A 31 -5.42 5.89 5.97
CA MET A 31 -6.75 5.68 5.39
C MET A 31 -7.47 4.49 6.06
N TYR A 32 -6.76 3.38 6.26
CA TYR A 32 -7.30 2.22 6.97
C TYR A 32 -7.77 2.57 8.39
N LEU A 33 -6.96 3.32 9.13
CA LEU A 33 -7.26 3.74 10.50
C LEU A 33 -8.44 4.73 10.58
N LEU A 34 -8.59 5.57 9.57
CA LEU A 34 -9.63 6.60 9.50
C LEU A 34 -10.91 6.08 8.82
N GLY A 35 -10.89 4.89 8.22
CA GLY A 35 -12.00 4.37 7.42
C GLY A 35 -12.24 5.16 6.13
N GLU A 36 -11.17 5.68 5.53
CA GLU A 36 -11.22 6.41 4.26
C GLU A 36 -11.10 5.44 3.07
N ASP A 37 -12.01 5.57 2.10
CA ASP A 37 -12.01 4.73 0.90
C ASP A 37 -11.11 5.28 -0.22
N GLU A 38 -10.84 6.58 -0.24
CA GLU A 38 -10.11 7.26 -1.30
C GLU A 38 -9.34 8.49 -0.82
N ARG A 39 -8.13 8.69 -1.35
CA ARG A 39 -7.30 9.86 -1.10
C ARG A 39 -6.43 10.22 -2.31
N ASN A 40 -6.37 11.51 -2.65
CA ASN A 40 -5.36 12.00 -3.59
C ASN A 40 -4.00 12.05 -2.90
N VAL A 41 -2.98 11.51 -3.57
CA VAL A 41 -1.61 11.40 -3.05
C VAL A 41 -0.63 12.03 -4.02
N LYS A 42 0.35 12.76 -3.49
CA LYS A 42 1.40 13.41 -4.28
C LYS A 42 2.76 13.05 -3.69
N GLY A 43 3.53 12.27 -4.44
CA GLY A 43 4.91 11.96 -4.09
C GLY A 43 5.88 12.92 -4.77
N SER A 44 7.17 12.57 -4.69
CA SER A 44 8.21 13.41 -5.31
C SER A 44 8.20 13.30 -6.83
N ASN A 45 7.84 12.13 -7.37
CA ASN A 45 7.91 11.83 -8.81
C ASN A 45 6.57 11.39 -9.41
N TYR A 46 5.47 11.53 -8.67
CA TYR A 46 4.15 11.14 -9.13
C TYR A 46 3.04 11.97 -8.48
N ASP A 47 1.95 12.14 -9.22
CA ASP A 47 0.65 12.53 -8.71
C ASP A 47 -0.29 11.32 -8.87
N GLY A 48 -1.19 11.08 -7.92
CA GLY A 48 -2.03 9.89 -8.01
C GLY A 48 -3.20 9.86 -7.05
N LYS A 49 -3.90 8.73 -7.10
CA LYS A 49 -5.07 8.44 -6.28
C LYS A 49 -4.91 7.07 -5.66
N LEU A 50 -4.97 7.03 -4.34
CA LEU A 50 -4.97 5.85 -3.51
C LEU A 50 -6.40 5.52 -3.10
N TYR A 51 -6.81 4.27 -3.22
CA TYR A 51 -8.17 3.84 -2.92
C TYR A 51 -8.26 2.41 -2.45
N THR A 52 -9.38 2.07 -1.83
CA THR A 52 -9.73 0.73 -1.37
C THR A 52 -11.23 0.47 -1.56
N GLU A 53 -11.59 -0.78 -1.79
CA GLU A 53 -12.99 -1.22 -1.79
C GLU A 53 -13.39 -1.85 -0.44
N GLY A 54 -12.57 -1.71 0.61
CA GLY A 54 -12.78 -2.37 1.89
C GLY A 54 -12.61 -3.89 1.87
N LYS A 55 -12.14 -4.45 0.75
CA LYS A 55 -11.99 -5.90 0.56
C LYS A 55 -10.76 -6.42 1.28
N TYR A 56 -10.95 -7.47 2.06
CA TYR A 56 -9.87 -8.24 2.65
C TYR A 56 -9.44 -9.36 1.69
N GLU A 57 -8.15 -9.46 1.41
CA GLU A 57 -7.58 -10.50 0.54
C GLU A 57 -6.52 -11.31 1.30
N LEU A 58 -6.32 -12.56 0.84
CA LEU A 58 -5.36 -13.52 1.38
C LEU A 58 -4.37 -13.95 0.30
N LEU A 59 -3.09 -13.96 0.64
CA LEU A 59 -1.95 -14.43 -0.15
C LEU A 59 -1.13 -15.40 0.68
N GLY A 60 -1.40 -16.70 0.54
CA GLY A 60 -0.85 -17.70 1.44
C GLY A 60 -1.31 -17.43 2.87
N ASP A 61 -0.35 -17.34 3.80
CA ASP A 61 -0.62 -17.04 5.22
C ASP A 61 -0.72 -15.53 5.53
N LEU A 62 -0.54 -14.67 4.52
CA LEU A 62 -0.59 -13.22 4.67
C LEU A 62 -1.98 -12.72 4.25
N GLY A 63 -2.60 -11.88 5.06
CA GLY A 63 -3.91 -11.30 4.77
C GLY A 63 -3.96 -9.82 5.13
N GLY A 64 -4.72 -9.05 4.37
CA GLY A 64 -4.90 -7.62 4.63
C GLY A 64 -5.98 -6.98 3.77
N GLN A 65 -6.37 -5.76 4.12
CA GLN A 65 -7.24 -4.95 3.28
C GLN A 65 -6.47 -4.51 2.05
N ARG A 66 -7.06 -4.70 0.88
CA ARG A 66 -6.46 -4.31 -0.40
C ARG A 66 -6.56 -2.81 -0.62
N PHE A 67 -5.44 -2.24 -1.04
CA PHE A 67 -5.33 -0.88 -1.56
C PHE A 67 -4.77 -0.93 -2.98
N ASP A 68 -5.32 -0.07 -3.82
CA ASP A 68 -4.85 0.17 -5.18
C ASP A 68 -4.47 1.65 -5.30
N ALA A 69 -3.40 1.92 -6.06
CA ALA A 69 -2.95 3.27 -6.34
C ALA A 69 -2.74 3.43 -7.85
N ASP A 70 -3.45 4.38 -8.45
CA ASP A 70 -3.25 4.79 -9.83
C ASP A 70 -2.43 6.08 -9.82
N MET A 71 -1.33 6.12 -10.58
CA MET A 71 -0.33 7.19 -10.52
C MET A 71 0.06 7.66 -11.92
N ASP A 72 0.19 8.95 -12.07
CA ASP A 72 0.79 9.60 -13.23
C ASP A 72 2.24 9.98 -12.88
N THR A 73 3.19 9.36 -13.59
CA THR A 73 4.63 9.61 -13.44
C THR A 73 5.21 10.26 -14.69
N ILE A 74 6.45 10.74 -14.62
CA ILE A 74 7.18 11.23 -15.81
C ILE A 74 7.39 10.17 -16.90
N TYR A 75 7.25 8.89 -16.56
CA TYR A 75 7.37 7.75 -17.47
C TYR A 75 6.00 7.26 -17.99
N GLY A 76 4.91 7.93 -17.61
CA GLY A 76 3.54 7.55 -17.93
C GLY A 76 2.76 7.02 -16.72
N ARG A 77 1.60 6.42 -17.00
CA ARG A 77 0.72 5.84 -15.98
C ARG A 77 1.30 4.58 -15.37
N ASP A 78 1.33 4.51 -14.06
CA ASP A 78 1.71 3.33 -13.29
C ASP A 78 0.60 2.96 -12.30
N LYS A 79 0.61 1.69 -11.86
CA LYS A 79 -0.36 1.16 -10.91
C LYS A 79 0.33 0.30 -9.87
N ALA A 80 0.04 0.57 -8.60
CA ALA A 80 0.43 -0.28 -7.49
C ALA A 80 -0.79 -0.93 -6.84
N THR A 81 -0.62 -2.16 -6.36
CA THR A 81 -1.61 -2.85 -5.53
C THR A 81 -0.88 -3.48 -4.35
N PHE A 82 -1.41 -3.29 -3.15
CA PHE A 82 -0.83 -3.85 -1.95
C PHE A 82 -1.87 -4.12 -0.86
N LEU A 83 -1.53 -5.01 0.06
CA LEU A 83 -2.36 -5.34 1.23
C LEU A 83 -1.86 -4.56 2.45
N VAL A 84 -2.78 -4.08 3.29
CA VAL A 84 -2.50 -3.44 4.59
C VAL A 84 -3.11 -4.28 5.70
N SER A 85 -2.31 -4.61 6.72
CA SER A 85 -2.74 -5.45 7.83
C SER A 85 -2.13 -5.03 9.15
N GLU A 86 -2.89 -5.16 10.24
CA GLU A 86 -2.36 -5.05 11.59
C GLU A 86 -1.65 -6.35 11.96
N GLN A 87 -0.32 -6.29 12.17
CA GLN A 87 0.48 -7.43 12.58
C GLN A 87 0.55 -7.45 14.11
N THR A 88 -0.32 -8.25 14.73
CA THR A 88 -0.15 -8.66 16.13
C THR A 88 0.84 -9.83 16.17
N ARG A 89 1.79 -9.79 17.13
CA ARG A 89 2.96 -10.69 17.25
C ARG A 89 2.70 -12.12 16.75
N GLY A 90 3.32 -12.52 15.64
CA GLY A 90 3.37 -13.92 15.21
C GLY A 90 3.60 -14.16 13.71
N VAL A 91 3.26 -13.20 12.86
CA VAL A 91 3.38 -13.35 11.39
C VAL A 91 4.33 -12.28 10.85
N GLY A 92 5.23 -12.72 9.96
CA GLY A 92 6.49 -12.05 9.64
C GLY A 92 6.35 -10.74 8.87
N SER A 93 7.26 -9.81 9.16
CA SER A 93 7.58 -8.69 8.28
C SER A 93 8.26 -9.23 7.02
N THR A 94 7.48 -9.65 6.02
CA THR A 94 8.02 -10.03 4.71
C THR A 94 7.75 -8.92 3.73
N ILE A 95 8.75 -8.05 3.52
CA ILE A 95 8.80 -7.19 2.34
C ILE A 95 9.15 -8.11 1.17
N SER A 96 8.13 -8.69 0.53
CA SER A 96 8.33 -9.43 -0.71
C SER A 96 8.14 -8.47 -1.89
N ARG A 97 9.24 -8.09 -2.52
CA ARG A 97 9.21 -7.60 -3.90
C ARG A 97 9.14 -8.85 -4.78
N ASN A 98 8.01 -9.08 -5.45
CA ASN A 98 8.00 -9.93 -6.65
C ASN A 98 8.69 -9.19 -7.79
#